data_AF-A0A929MQS4-F1
#
_entry.id   AF-A0A929MQS4-F1
#
_cell.length_a   1.000
_cell.length_b   1.000
_cell.length_c   1.000
_cell.angle_alpha   90.00
_cell.angle_beta   90.00
_cell.angle_gamma   90.00
#
_symmetry.space_group_name_H-M   'P 1'
#
loop_
_entity.id
_entity.type
_entity.pdbx_description
1 polymer ?
#
loop_
_entity_poly.entity_id
_entity_poly.type
_entity_poly.pdbx_seq_one_letter_code
_entity_poly.pdbx_strand_id
1 'polypeptide(L)'
;MTLNFLDIAIKLALGVLALVVVINLTGKGNLAPASASDQVQNYVLGGIIGGVIYNPGISILQFLIILMIWLVLVLSFKWLKTHNQLLKKIIDGEPTDLISRGVIDVEATRAAGLTAQDLAFKLRSQNIYSIKKVKRAVIEQNGSLNIVVYGEENPKYPLITDGHIQYKTLDSIDKTEEWLMQAIAEAGQEDVAKIFLAEYIDGNITIVEY
;
A
#
# COMPACT_ATOMS: atom_id res chain seq x y z
N MET A 1 36.87 -2.74 25.65
CA MET A 1 36.17 -1.53 25.19
C MET A 1 34.99 -1.32 26.13
N THR A 2 34.98 -0.25 26.92
CA THR A 2 33.87 0.07 27.83
C THR A 2 32.77 0.79 27.03
N LEU A 3 31.53 0.35 27.19
CA LEU A 3 30.38 1.00 26.57
C LEU A 3 30.09 2.32 27.29
N ASN A 4 30.12 3.43 26.55
CA ASN A 4 29.71 4.72 27.08
C ASN A 4 28.20 4.86 26.92
N PHE A 5 27.45 4.68 28.01
CA PHE A 5 25.99 4.74 27.99
C PHE A 5 25.43 6.09 27.54
N LEU A 6 26.17 7.20 27.70
CA LEU A 6 25.75 8.50 27.18
C LEU A 6 25.82 8.54 25.65
N ASP A 7 26.88 7.99 25.06
CA ASP A 7 27.02 7.88 23.60
C ASP A 7 25.92 6.97 23.01
N ILE A 8 25.64 5.85 23.68
CA ILE A 8 24.53 4.96 23.32
C ILE A 8 23.19 5.71 23.37
N ALA A 9 22.94 6.46 24.45
CA ALA A 9 21.70 7.22 24.60
C ALA A 9 21.52 8.28 23.50
N ILE A 10 22.60 8.99 23.14
CA ILE A 10 22.58 9.98 22.05
C ILE A 10 22.31 9.31 20.70
N LYS A 11 23.02 8.23 20.37
CA LYS A 11 22.78 7.47 19.14
C LYS A 11 21.37 6.90 19.09
N LEU A 12 20.85 6.40 20.21
CA LEU A 12 19.47 5.90 20.28
C LEU A 12 18.45 7.02 20.01
N ALA A 13 18.60 8.17 20.66
CA ALA A 13 17.74 9.33 20.44
C ALA A 13 17.78 9.81 18.97
N LEU A 14 18.97 9.89 18.38
CA LEU A 14 19.14 10.22 16.97
C LEU A 14 18.50 9.19 16.03
N GLY A 15 18.62 7.90 16.33
CA GLY A 15 17.98 6.83 15.58
C GLY A 15 16.46 6.93 15.61
N VAL A 16 15.87 7.20 16.79
CA VAL A 16 14.42 7.42 16.94
C VAL A 16 13.96 8.65 16.16
N LEU A 17 14.69 9.77 16.26
CA LEU A 17 14.39 10.98 15.49
C LEU A 17 14.45 10.73 13.98
N ALA A 18 15.48 10.02 13.52
CA ALA A 18 15.62 9.66 12.12
C ALA A 18 14.46 8.78 11.64
N LEU A 19 14.00 7.84 12.46
CA LEU A 19 12.83 7.02 12.16
C LEU A 19 11.57 7.90 11.97
N VAL A 20 11.31 8.83 12.89
CA VAL A 20 10.18 9.77 12.76
C VAL A 20 10.29 10.63 11.48
N VAL A 21 11.49 11.14 11.18
CA VAL A 21 11.74 11.94 9.97
C VAL A 21 11.49 11.11 8.71
N VAL A 22 12.03 9.90 8.63
CA VAL A 22 11.84 9.01 7.48
C VAL A 22 10.35 8.73 7.30
N ILE A 23 9.63 8.33 8.35
CA ILE A 23 8.17 8.06 8.28
C ILE A 23 7.40 9.28 7.76
N ASN A 24 7.68 10.48 8.27
CA ASN A 24 6.95 11.67 7.84
C ASN A 24 7.23 12.04 6.37
N LEU A 25 8.44 11.81 5.88
CA LEU A 25 8.82 12.11 4.49
C LEU A 25 8.36 11.02 3.50
N THR A 26 8.42 9.74 3.91
CA THR A 26 7.99 8.61 3.07
C THR A 26 6.48 8.42 3.09
N GLY A 27 5.81 8.86 4.14
CA GLY A 27 4.40 8.59 4.41
C GLY A 27 4.22 7.41 5.38
N LYS A 28 2.96 7.08 5.67
CA LYS A 28 2.61 6.11 6.73
C LYS A 28 2.87 4.63 6.39
N GLY A 29 3.44 4.32 5.22
CA GLY A 29 3.78 2.94 4.82
C GLY A 29 4.69 2.22 5.82
N ASN A 30 5.59 2.92 6.50
CA ASN A 30 6.43 2.32 7.54
C ASN A 30 5.63 1.94 8.82
N LEU A 31 4.49 2.59 9.11
CA LEU A 31 3.64 2.25 10.25
C LEU A 31 2.63 1.16 9.93
N ALA A 32 2.06 1.23 8.72
CA ALA A 32 1.13 0.25 8.17
C ALA A 32 1.64 -0.18 6.80
N PRO A 33 2.55 -1.18 6.74
CA PRO A 33 3.17 -1.60 5.49
C PRO A 33 2.13 -2.06 4.47
N ALA A 34 2.05 -1.33 3.37
CA ALA A 34 1.20 -1.66 2.24
C ALA A 34 1.95 -2.51 1.21
N SER A 35 3.28 -2.49 1.24
CA SER A 35 4.15 -3.23 0.32
C SER A 35 5.31 -3.93 1.02
N ALA A 36 5.95 -4.87 0.32
CA ALA A 36 7.16 -5.54 0.80
C ALA A 36 8.31 -4.55 1.05
N SER A 37 8.45 -3.53 0.19
CA SER A 37 9.55 -2.56 0.33
C SER A 37 9.39 -1.64 1.54
N ASP A 38 8.17 -1.36 2.00
CA ASP A 38 7.93 -0.64 3.26
C ASP A 38 8.44 -1.46 4.46
N GLN A 39 8.23 -2.78 4.44
CA GLN A 39 8.73 -3.67 5.49
C GLN A 39 10.27 -3.76 5.47
N VAL A 40 10.86 -3.90 4.27
CA VAL A 40 12.32 -3.94 4.11
C VAL A 40 12.97 -2.66 4.64
N GLN A 41 12.38 -1.49 4.39
CA GLN A 41 12.89 -0.22 4.92
C GLN A 41 12.93 -0.22 6.46
N ASN A 42 11.86 -0.69 7.11
CA ASN A 42 11.81 -0.81 8.58
C ASN A 42 12.90 -1.75 9.12
N TYR A 43 13.11 -2.90 8.50
CA TYR A 43 14.12 -3.87 8.94
C TYR A 43 15.54 -3.34 8.75
N VAL A 44 15.82 -2.71 7.62
CA VAL A 44 17.15 -2.14 7.35
C VAL A 44 17.44 -0.99 8.30
N LEU A 45 16.50 -0.07 8.51
CA LEU A 45 16.67 1.04 9.46
C LEU A 45 16.86 0.54 10.90
N GLY A 46 16.05 -0.43 11.32
CA GLY A 46 16.20 -1.08 12.63
C GLY A 46 17.58 -1.74 12.78
N GLY A 47 18.05 -2.43 11.74
CA GLY A 47 19.39 -3.05 11.70
C GLY A 47 20.53 -2.02 11.77
N ILE A 48 20.41 -0.90 11.05
CA ILE A 48 21.38 0.20 11.10
C ILE A 48 21.45 0.77 12.52
N ILE A 49 20.31 1.14 13.12
CA ILE A 49 20.26 1.71 14.47
C ILE A 49 20.83 0.70 15.47
N GLY A 50 20.35 -0.55 15.44
CA GLY A 50 20.81 -1.62 16.34
C GLY A 50 22.31 -1.89 16.22
N GLY A 51 22.85 -1.93 15.01
CA GLY A 51 24.28 -2.13 14.79
C GLY A 51 25.15 -0.98 15.28
N VAL A 52 24.68 0.27 15.15
CA VAL A 52 25.48 1.46 15.48
C VAL A 52 25.44 1.79 16.97
N ILE A 53 24.30 1.62 17.65
CA ILE A 53 24.19 1.94 19.08
C ILE A 53 25.12 1.09 19.95
N TYR A 54 25.35 -0.17 19.57
CA TYR A 54 26.22 -1.08 20.33
C TYR A 54 27.69 -1.06 19.86
N ASN A 55 28.00 -0.29 18.82
CA ASN A 55 29.35 -0.21 18.29
C ASN A 55 30.06 1.09 18.73
N PRO A 56 30.98 1.01 19.71
CA PRO A 56 31.76 2.18 20.15
C PRO A 56 32.75 2.69 19.10
N GLY A 57 33.08 1.88 18.09
CA GLY A 57 33.96 2.29 16.98
C GLY A 57 33.28 3.23 15.97
N ILE A 58 31.96 3.39 16.04
CA ILE A 58 31.21 4.30 15.18
C ILE A 58 30.91 5.58 15.96
N SER A 59 31.46 6.71 15.51
CA SER A 59 31.18 8.02 16.11
C SER A 59 29.76 8.51 15.78
N ILE A 60 29.25 9.45 16.58
CA ILE A 60 27.96 10.11 16.34
C ILE A 60 27.92 10.76 14.94
N LEU A 61 29.01 11.40 14.50
CA LEU A 61 29.08 12.00 13.17
C LEU A 61 28.97 10.95 12.05
N GLN A 62 29.67 9.82 12.18
CA GLN A 62 29.54 8.71 11.24
C GLN A 62 28.12 8.17 11.23
N PHE A 63 27.46 8.07 12.39
CA PHE A 63 26.07 7.65 12.46
C PHE A 63 25.13 8.61 11.72
N LEU A 64 25.29 9.92 11.91
CA LEU A 64 24.51 10.94 11.17
C LEU A 64 24.72 10.83 9.66
N ILE A 65 25.95 10.60 9.20
CA ILE A 65 26.25 10.39 7.78
C ILE A 65 25.55 9.12 7.26
N ILE A 66 25.59 8.01 8.01
CA ILE A 66 24.89 6.77 7.65
C ILE A 66 23.39 7.01 7.53
N LEU A 67 22.78 7.73 8.49
CA LEU A 67 21.35 8.07 8.46
C LEU A 67 21.01 8.98 7.27
N MET A 68 21.89 9.92 6.91
CA MET A 68 21.71 10.78 5.74
C MET A 68 21.77 9.98 4.43
N ILE A 69 22.75 9.08 4.29
CA ILE A 69 22.85 8.18 3.13
C ILE A 69 21.59 7.32 3.03
N TRP A 70 21.14 6.74 4.15
CA TRP A 70 19.93 5.95 4.20
C TRP A 70 18.70 6.76 3.77
N LEU A 71 18.53 7.98 4.28
CA LEU A 71 17.43 8.86 3.92
C LEU A 71 17.41 9.15 2.41
N VAL A 72 18.57 9.49 1.84
CA VAL A 72 18.70 9.75 0.39
C VAL A 72 18.32 8.51 -0.42
N LEU A 73 18.78 7.32 -0.02
CA LEU A 73 18.43 6.07 -0.70
C LEU A 73 16.92 5.80 -0.66
N VAL A 74 16.30 5.96 0.51
CA VAL A 74 14.85 5.74 0.69
C VAL A 74 14.03 6.72 -0.17
N LEU A 75 14.38 8.01 -0.15
CA LEU A 75 13.69 9.01 -0.96
C LEU A 75 13.88 8.78 -2.47
N SER A 76 15.09 8.40 -2.88
CA SER A 76 15.38 8.05 -4.27
C SER A 76 14.57 6.85 -4.73
N PHE A 77 14.49 5.82 -3.89
CA PHE A 77 13.71 4.62 -4.17
C PHE A 77 12.22 4.91 -4.26
N LYS A 78 11.67 5.71 -3.32
CA LYS A 78 10.29 6.19 -3.39
C LYS A 78 10.02 6.92 -4.70
N TRP A 79 10.88 7.88 -5.06
CA TRP A 79 10.75 8.64 -6.30
C TRP A 79 10.76 7.74 -7.54
N LEU A 80 11.71 6.80 -7.62
CA LEU A 80 11.81 5.83 -8.72
C LEU A 80 10.55 4.98 -8.86
N LYS A 81 10.00 4.46 -7.75
CA LYS A 81 8.76 3.67 -7.76
C LYS A 81 7.55 4.51 -8.19
N THR A 82 7.47 5.76 -7.77
CA THR A 82 6.36 6.65 -8.15
C THR A 82 6.37 7.01 -9.64
N HIS A 83 7.55 7.14 -10.25
CA HIS A 83 7.67 7.53 -11.66
C HIS A 83 7.71 6.35 -12.63
N ASN A 84 8.01 5.13 -12.16
CA ASN A 84 8.12 3.94 -13.01
C ASN A 84 7.21 2.81 -12.51
N GLN A 85 6.08 2.63 -13.20
CA GLN A 85 5.09 1.61 -12.86
C GLN A 85 5.61 0.17 -13.01
N LEU A 86 6.52 -0.09 -13.95
CA LEU A 86 7.15 -1.40 -14.08
C LEU A 86 8.03 -1.71 -12.88
N LEU A 87 8.81 -0.71 -12.44
CA LEU A 87 9.65 -0.85 -11.25
C LEU A 87 8.80 -1.07 -10.00
N LYS A 88 7.71 -0.29 -9.84
CA LYS A 88 6.74 -0.48 -8.76
C LYS A 88 6.18 -1.90 -8.77
N LYS A 89 5.76 -2.41 -9.93
CA LYS A 89 5.20 -3.76 -10.08
C LYS A 89 6.22 -4.85 -9.76
N ILE A 90 7.49 -4.70 -10.14
CA ILE A 90 8.54 -5.69 -9.85
C ILE A 90 8.88 -5.71 -8.35
N ILE A 91 8.92 -4.54 -7.71
CA ILE A 91 9.41 -4.38 -6.34
C ILE A 91 8.30 -4.61 -5.32
N ASP A 92 7.17 -3.90 -5.49
CA ASP A 92 6.05 -3.95 -4.56
C ASP A 92 5.05 -5.03 -4.97
N GLY A 93 5.00 -5.42 -6.24
CA GLY A 93 3.94 -6.29 -6.77
C GLY A 93 2.71 -5.50 -7.19
N GLU A 94 1.69 -6.24 -7.62
CA GLU A 94 0.36 -5.69 -7.93
C GLU A 94 -0.73 -6.46 -7.18
N PRO A 95 -1.84 -5.81 -6.83
CA PRO A 95 -2.97 -6.51 -6.25
C PRO A 95 -3.50 -7.54 -7.25
N THR A 96 -3.76 -8.75 -6.78
CA THR A 96 -4.19 -9.87 -7.63
C THR A 96 -5.57 -10.35 -7.23
N ASP A 97 -6.48 -10.43 -8.19
CA ASP A 97 -7.82 -10.99 -7.98
C ASP A 97 -7.72 -12.51 -7.77
N LEU A 98 -8.20 -13.00 -6.62
CA LEU A 98 -8.20 -14.42 -6.28
C LEU A 98 -9.58 -15.06 -6.38
N ILE A 99 -10.63 -14.30 -6.09
CA ILE A 99 -12.01 -14.78 -6.15
C ILE A 99 -12.84 -13.74 -6.89
N SER A 100 -13.60 -14.19 -7.89
CA SER A 100 -14.58 -13.37 -8.59
C SER A 100 -15.90 -14.11 -8.65
N ARG A 101 -16.96 -13.47 -8.13
CA ARG A 101 -18.33 -13.98 -8.12
C ARG A 101 -18.45 -15.42 -7.57
N GLY A 102 -17.78 -15.67 -6.44
CA GLY A 102 -17.78 -16.98 -5.80
C GLY A 102 -16.99 -18.08 -6.52
N VAL A 103 -16.19 -17.74 -7.53
CA VAL A 103 -15.28 -18.65 -8.25
C VAL A 103 -13.84 -18.27 -7.92
N ILE A 104 -13.04 -19.24 -7.50
CA ILE A 104 -11.60 -19.06 -7.23
C ILE A 104 -10.85 -19.11 -8.56
N ASP A 105 -9.98 -18.12 -8.79
CA ASP A 105 -8.93 -18.21 -9.79
C ASP A 105 -7.75 -19.00 -9.21
N VAL A 106 -7.67 -20.28 -9.58
CA VAL A 106 -6.68 -21.22 -9.05
C VAL A 106 -5.27 -20.84 -9.52
N GLU A 107 -5.12 -20.35 -10.75
CA GLU A 107 -3.83 -19.97 -11.30
C GLU A 107 -3.30 -18.72 -10.60
N ALA A 108 -4.14 -17.69 -10.46
CA ALA A 108 -3.79 -16.47 -9.73
C ALA A 108 -3.46 -16.75 -8.26
N THR A 109 -4.23 -17.62 -7.60
CA THR A 109 -3.98 -18.02 -6.20
C THR A 109 -2.62 -18.70 -6.04
N ARG A 110 -2.27 -19.61 -6.97
CA ARG A 110 -0.96 -20.28 -6.96
C ARG A 110 0.18 -19.33 -7.32
N ALA A 111 -0.03 -18.43 -8.27
CA ALA A 111 0.96 -17.40 -8.64
C ALA A 111 1.23 -16.43 -7.49
N ALA A 112 0.23 -16.14 -6.67
CA ALA A 112 0.36 -15.37 -5.43
C ALA A 112 1.00 -16.17 -4.27
N GLY A 113 1.45 -17.41 -4.51
CA GLY A 113 2.11 -18.26 -3.51
C GLY A 113 1.17 -18.81 -2.44
N LEU A 114 -0.16 -18.81 -2.67
CA LEU A 114 -1.14 -19.29 -1.72
C LEU A 114 -1.62 -20.69 -2.09
N THR A 115 -1.77 -21.54 -1.07
CA THR A 115 -2.50 -22.81 -1.19
C THR A 115 -4.01 -22.59 -0.98
N ALA A 116 -4.82 -23.58 -1.36
CA ALA A 116 -6.24 -23.57 -1.03
C ALA A 116 -6.49 -23.50 0.49
N GLN A 117 -5.60 -24.09 1.30
CA GLN A 117 -5.65 -24.03 2.75
C GLN A 117 -5.40 -22.60 3.26
N ASP A 118 -4.43 -21.89 2.68
CA ASP A 118 -4.13 -20.49 3.04
C ASP A 118 -5.30 -19.57 2.72
N LEU A 119 -5.87 -19.71 1.52
CA LEU A 119 -7.02 -18.93 1.10
C LEU A 119 -8.24 -19.20 2.01
N ALA A 120 -8.53 -20.47 2.30
CA ALA A 120 -9.61 -20.85 3.21
C ALA A 120 -9.36 -20.36 4.66
N PHE A 121 -8.11 -20.34 5.12
CA PHE A 121 -7.76 -19.78 6.42
C PHE A 121 -7.97 -18.26 6.45
N LYS A 122 -7.49 -17.53 5.43
CA LYS A 122 -7.67 -16.08 5.31
C LYS A 122 -9.16 -15.70 5.26
N LEU A 123 -9.98 -16.42 4.50
CA LEU A 123 -11.44 -16.24 4.48
C LEU A 123 -12.06 -16.44 5.89
N ARG A 124 -11.71 -17.53 6.58
CA ARG A 124 -12.20 -17.81 7.94
C ARG A 124 -11.75 -16.78 8.96
N SER A 125 -10.55 -16.21 8.80
CA SER A 125 -10.03 -15.17 9.69
C SER A 125 -10.89 -13.89 9.64
N GLN A 126 -11.67 -13.71 8.57
CA GLN A 126 -12.64 -12.64 8.37
C GLN A 126 -14.10 -13.10 8.52
N ASN A 127 -14.35 -14.22 9.21
CA ASN A 127 -15.69 -14.82 9.41
C ASN A 127 -16.42 -15.26 8.13
N ILE A 128 -15.68 -15.51 7.03
CA ILE A 128 -16.24 -16.01 5.78
C ILE A 128 -15.95 -17.51 5.65
N TYR A 129 -17.01 -18.31 5.76
CA TYR A 129 -16.92 -19.79 5.74
C TYR A 129 -17.31 -20.42 4.40
N SER A 130 -17.80 -19.62 3.45
CA SER A 130 -18.21 -20.11 2.14
C SER A 130 -17.78 -19.13 1.06
N ILE A 131 -17.03 -19.65 0.08
CA ILE A 131 -16.56 -18.90 -1.08
C ILE A 131 -17.73 -18.32 -1.87
N LYS A 132 -18.90 -18.98 -1.88
CA LYS A 132 -20.10 -18.47 -2.58
C LYS A 132 -20.62 -17.13 -2.05
N LYS A 133 -20.26 -16.76 -0.81
CA LYS A 133 -20.61 -15.45 -0.25
C LYS A 133 -19.67 -14.34 -0.75
N VAL A 134 -18.51 -14.68 -1.30
CA VAL A 134 -17.50 -13.72 -1.76
C VAL A 134 -17.86 -13.22 -3.15
N LYS A 135 -18.14 -11.92 -3.26
CA LYS A 135 -18.29 -11.22 -4.54
C LYS A 135 -16.92 -11.00 -5.20
N ARG A 136 -15.93 -10.55 -4.41
CA ARG A 136 -14.56 -10.34 -4.87
C ARG A 136 -13.59 -10.56 -3.72
N ALA A 137 -12.45 -11.21 -3.97
CA ALA A 137 -11.32 -11.20 -3.05
C ALA A 137 -10.03 -10.88 -3.79
N VAL A 138 -9.28 -9.92 -3.25
CA VAL A 138 -8.01 -9.42 -3.81
C VAL A 138 -6.92 -9.62 -2.79
N ILE A 139 -5.81 -10.22 -3.20
CA ILE A 139 -4.59 -10.23 -2.39
C ILE A 139 -3.78 -8.97 -2.70
N GLU A 140 -3.53 -8.16 -1.67
CA GLU A 140 -2.72 -6.94 -1.75
C GLU A 140 -1.22 -7.26 -1.68
N GLN A 141 -0.37 -6.31 -2.02
CA GLN A 141 1.10 -6.46 -2.06
C GLN A 141 1.72 -6.89 -0.72
N ASN A 142 1.13 -6.45 0.39
CA ASN A 142 1.55 -6.87 1.74
C ASN A 142 1.04 -8.27 2.14
N GLY A 143 0.34 -8.98 1.25
CA GLY A 143 -0.25 -10.29 1.51
C GLY A 143 -1.57 -10.25 2.30
N SER A 144 -2.12 -9.07 2.57
CA SER A 144 -3.47 -8.95 3.14
C SER A 144 -4.54 -9.30 2.11
N LEU A 145 -5.62 -9.94 2.55
CA LEU A 145 -6.73 -10.32 1.68
C LEU A 145 -7.87 -9.33 1.90
N ASN A 146 -8.20 -8.56 0.86
CA ASN A 146 -9.34 -7.67 0.84
C ASN A 146 -10.54 -8.41 0.25
N ILE A 147 -11.71 -8.37 0.91
CA ILE A 147 -12.86 -9.21 0.56
C ILE A 147 -14.13 -8.36 0.51
N VAL A 148 -14.87 -8.51 -0.58
CA VAL A 148 -16.19 -7.93 -0.78
C VAL A 148 -17.20 -9.07 -0.78
N VAL A 149 -18.22 -9.00 0.08
CA VAL A 149 -19.25 -10.03 0.26
C VAL A 149 -20.55 -9.63 -0.46
N TYR A 150 -21.31 -10.62 -0.92
CA TYR A 150 -22.66 -10.36 -1.42
C TYR A 150 -23.61 -9.92 -0.29
N GLY A 151 -24.34 -8.82 -0.49
CA GLY A 151 -25.39 -8.36 0.42
C GLY A 151 -24.92 -7.41 1.53
N GLU A 152 -23.64 -7.04 1.58
CA GLU A 152 -23.23 -5.82 2.27
C GLU A 152 -23.64 -4.61 1.40
N GLU A 153 -24.16 -3.55 2.03
CA GLU A 153 -24.58 -2.31 1.35
C GLU A 153 -23.46 -1.75 0.47
N ASN A 154 -23.89 -1.16 -0.65
CA ASN A 154 -23.18 -1.10 -1.90
C ASN A 154 -21.70 -0.70 -1.84
N PRO A 155 -20.85 -1.29 -2.71
CA PRO A 155 -19.47 -0.89 -2.82
C PRO A 155 -19.44 0.56 -3.26
N LYS A 156 -18.83 1.43 -2.46
CA LYS A 156 -18.38 2.72 -2.94
C LYS A 156 -17.32 2.41 -3.97
N TYR A 157 -17.70 2.51 -5.24
CA TYR A 157 -16.82 2.16 -6.34
C TYR A 157 -16.03 3.41 -6.69
N PRO A 158 -14.73 3.48 -6.34
CA PRO A 158 -13.91 4.60 -6.78
C PRO A 158 -13.76 4.49 -8.30
N LEU A 159 -14.40 5.41 -9.02
CA LEU A 159 -14.33 5.54 -10.46
C LEU A 159 -13.13 6.38 -10.89
N ILE A 160 -12.76 7.36 -10.04
CA ILE A 160 -11.56 8.18 -10.20
C ILE A 160 -10.82 8.20 -8.87
N THR A 161 -9.52 7.98 -8.90
CA THR A 161 -8.61 8.16 -7.75
C THR A 161 -7.36 8.88 -8.20
N ASP A 162 -6.96 9.93 -7.48
CA ASP A 162 -5.76 10.71 -7.76
C ASP A 162 -5.67 11.20 -9.22
N GLY A 163 -6.80 11.65 -9.77
CA GLY A 163 -6.88 12.08 -11.16
C GLY A 163 -6.82 10.98 -12.22
N HIS A 164 -6.95 9.70 -11.83
CA HIS A 164 -6.92 8.56 -12.76
C HIS A 164 -8.21 7.73 -12.73
N ILE A 165 -8.74 7.45 -13.92
CA ILE A 165 -9.91 6.59 -14.12
C ILE A 165 -9.58 5.13 -13.77
N GLN A 166 -10.45 4.51 -12.98
CA GLN A 166 -10.35 3.11 -12.58
C GLN A 166 -11.15 2.22 -13.54
N TYR A 167 -10.57 1.91 -14.70
CA TYR A 167 -11.23 1.12 -15.76
C TYR A 167 -11.78 -0.24 -15.29
N LYS A 168 -11.04 -0.95 -14.43
CA LYS A 168 -11.50 -2.23 -13.86
C LYS A 168 -12.74 -2.05 -13.00
N THR A 169 -12.86 -0.91 -12.31
CA THR A 169 -14.03 -0.59 -11.50
C THR A 169 -15.23 -0.30 -12.39
N LEU A 170 -15.06 0.50 -13.44
CA LEU A 170 -16.09 0.79 -14.44
C LEU A 170 -16.65 -0.50 -15.08
N ASP A 171 -15.75 -1.39 -15.50
CA ASP A 171 -16.11 -2.70 -16.05
C ASP A 171 -16.90 -3.55 -15.03
N SER A 172 -16.52 -3.50 -13.75
CA SER A 172 -17.20 -4.25 -12.69
C SER A 172 -18.62 -3.76 -12.35
N ILE A 173 -19.00 -2.57 -12.82
CA ILE A 173 -20.34 -1.98 -12.66
C ILE A 173 -21.07 -1.78 -13.99
N ASP A 174 -20.57 -2.39 -15.08
CA ASP A 174 -21.13 -2.31 -16.43
C ASP A 174 -21.29 -0.87 -16.94
N LYS A 175 -20.29 -0.01 -16.65
CA LYS A 175 -20.24 1.40 -17.10
C LYS A 175 -19.06 1.64 -18.03
N THR A 176 -19.20 2.62 -18.92
CA THR A 176 -18.14 3.03 -19.85
C THR A 176 -17.44 4.31 -19.40
N GLU A 177 -16.30 4.61 -20.00
CA GLU A 177 -15.61 5.88 -19.80
C GLU A 177 -16.49 7.06 -20.24
N GLU A 178 -17.23 6.95 -21.34
CA GLU A 178 -18.14 8.01 -21.79
C GLU A 178 -19.23 8.30 -20.77
N TRP A 179 -19.79 7.26 -20.14
CA TRP A 179 -20.77 7.43 -19.07
C TRP A 179 -20.16 8.17 -17.87
N LEU A 180 -18.92 7.82 -17.48
CA LEU A 180 -18.23 8.49 -16.37
C LEU A 180 -18.00 9.97 -16.68
N MET A 181 -17.51 10.28 -17.89
CA MET A 181 -17.26 11.66 -18.33
C MET A 181 -18.54 12.50 -18.33
N GLN A 182 -19.66 11.93 -18.77
CA GLN A 182 -20.96 12.61 -18.70
C GLN A 182 -21.38 12.86 -17.25
N ALA A 183 -21.25 11.85 -16.39
CA ALA A 183 -21.72 11.94 -15.01
C ALA A 183 -20.88 12.88 -14.14
N ILE A 184 -19.57 13.04 -14.41
CA ILE A 184 -18.76 14.07 -13.73
C ILE A 184 -19.08 15.49 -14.24
N ALA A 185 -19.39 15.63 -15.55
CA ALA A 185 -19.78 16.90 -16.13
C ALA A 185 -21.13 17.39 -15.57
N GLU A 186 -22.10 16.49 -15.40
CA GLU A 186 -23.37 16.76 -14.72
C GLU A 186 -23.19 17.20 -13.25
N ALA A 187 -22.10 16.75 -12.61
CA ALA A 187 -21.70 17.16 -11.26
C ALA A 187 -20.83 18.43 -11.22
N GLY A 188 -20.59 19.08 -12.38
CA GLY A 188 -19.88 20.36 -12.48
C GLY A 188 -18.36 20.25 -12.66
N GLN A 189 -17.82 19.07 -12.96
CA GLN A 189 -16.40 18.84 -13.22
C GLN A 189 -16.16 18.26 -14.62
N GLU A 190 -15.22 18.85 -15.37
CA GLU A 190 -14.86 18.39 -16.71
C GLU A 190 -13.47 17.76 -16.77
N ASP A 191 -12.63 18.03 -15.76
CA ASP A 191 -11.24 17.63 -15.73
C ASP A 191 -10.99 16.56 -14.67
N VAL A 192 -10.78 15.33 -15.13
CA VAL A 192 -10.45 14.17 -14.27
C VAL A 192 -9.25 14.47 -13.37
N ALA A 193 -8.26 15.23 -13.85
CA ALA A 193 -7.05 15.52 -13.09
C ALA A 193 -7.29 16.38 -11.83
N LYS A 194 -8.43 17.07 -11.74
CA LYS A 194 -8.83 17.87 -10.56
C LYS A 194 -9.60 17.07 -9.52
N ILE A 195 -9.95 15.83 -9.84
CA ILE A 195 -10.73 14.96 -8.96
C ILE A 195 -9.77 14.10 -8.14
N PHE A 196 -9.78 14.32 -6.83
CA PHE A 196 -9.06 13.48 -5.88
C PHE A 196 -9.75 12.10 -5.75
N LEU A 197 -11.09 12.09 -5.63
CA LEU A 197 -11.89 10.88 -5.52
C LEU A 197 -13.29 11.08 -6.15
N ALA A 198 -13.70 10.17 -7.02
CA ALA A 198 -15.10 10.06 -7.44
C ALA A 198 -15.65 8.66 -7.11
N GLU A 199 -16.75 8.59 -6.36
CA GLU A 199 -17.39 7.33 -5.95
C GLU A 199 -18.78 7.20 -6.56
N TYR A 200 -19.14 6.01 -7.03
CA TYR A 200 -20.51 5.68 -7.43
C TYR A 200 -21.24 4.94 -6.30
N ILE A 201 -22.33 5.54 -5.83
CA ILE A 201 -23.13 5.08 -4.69
C ILE A 201 -24.61 5.15 -5.08
N ASP A 202 -25.30 4.01 -5.10
CA ASP A 202 -26.76 3.92 -5.31
C ASP A 202 -27.31 4.70 -6.53
N GLY A 203 -26.52 4.80 -7.61
CA GLY A 203 -26.91 5.53 -8.82
C GLY A 203 -26.38 6.97 -8.91
N ASN A 204 -25.78 7.49 -7.84
CA ASN A 204 -25.22 8.85 -7.80
C ASN A 204 -23.70 8.83 -7.79
N ILE A 205 -23.07 9.80 -8.44
CA ILE A 205 -21.63 10.06 -8.31
C ILE A 205 -21.42 11.11 -7.23
N THR A 206 -20.54 10.81 -6.27
CA THR A 206 -20.02 11.77 -5.29
C THR A 206 -18.59 12.12 -5.67
N ILE A 207 -18.25 13.41 -5.79
CA ILE A 207 -16.94 13.90 -6.21
C ILE A 207 -16.28 14.66 -5.06
N VAL A 208 -14.99 14.42 -4.88
CA VAL A 208 -14.08 15.16 -4.01
C VAL A 208 -12.94 15.68 -4.87
N GLU A 209 -12.76 17.00 -4.87
CA GLU A 209 -11.73 17.70 -5.64
C GLU A 209 -10.45 17.89 -4.81
N TYR A 210 -9.34 18.23 -5.48
CA TYR A 210 -8.07 18.63 -4.83
C TYR A 210 -8.14 19.96 -4.07
#